data_AF-A0A966Q3C0-F1
#
_entry.id   AF-A0A966Q3C0-F1
#
_cell.length_a   1.000
_cell.length_b   1.000
_cell.length_c   1.000
_cell.angle_alpha   90.00
_cell.angle_beta   90.00
_cell.angle_gamma   90.00
#
_symmetry.space_group_name_H-M   'P 1'
#
loop_
_entity.id
_entity.type
_entity.pdbx_description
1 polymer ?
#
loop_
_entity_poly.entity_id
_entity_poly.type
_entity_poly.pdbx_seq_one_letter_code
_entity_poly.pdbx_strand_id
1 'polypeptide(L)'
;MIMLIIGASNATVSAVIYINDDYEGGEIQFPRLDGYTLTPKVGDIAIFPSNYIYEHASLPMKSGTKYCVVIMTDINELGHKGGY
;
A
#
# COMPACT_ATOMS: atom_id res chain seq x y z
N MET A 1 1.21 -12.32 9.77
CA MET A 1 1.35 -10.89 9.42
C MET A 1 2.55 -10.78 8.52
N ILE A 2 2.35 -10.42 7.25
CA ILE A 2 3.47 -10.17 6.33
C ILE A 2 3.75 -8.68 6.44
N MET A 3 4.88 -8.33 7.05
CA MET A 3 5.39 -6.96 7.07
C MET A 3 5.98 -6.69 5.69
N LEU A 4 5.33 -5.86 4.88
CA LEU A 4 5.83 -5.51 3.56
C LEU A 4 6.72 -4.28 3.70
N ILE A 5 7.94 -4.49 4.18
CA ILE A 5 8.99 -3.47 4.05
C ILE A 5 9.52 -3.63 2.63
N ILE A 6 9.27 -2.62 1.80
CA ILE A 6 9.81 -2.54 0.45
C ILE A 6 11.32 -2.28 0.57
N GLY A 7 12.07 -3.32 0.90
CA GLY A 7 13.52 -3.27 0.95
C GLY A 7 14.07 -3.08 -0.47
N ALA A 8 14.85 -2.01 -0.65
CA ALA A 8 15.70 -1.74 -1.82
C ALA A 8 15.01 -1.30 -3.13
N SER A 9 13.99 -0.44 -3.06
CA SER A 9 13.60 0.37 -4.23
C SER A 9 13.67 1.86 -3.89
N ASN A 10 14.20 2.68 -4.80
CA ASN A 10 14.09 4.16 -4.73
C ASN A 10 12.65 4.60 -5.03
N ALA A 11 11.64 3.91 -4.52
CA ALA A 11 10.26 4.34 -4.69
C ALA A 11 10.02 5.53 -3.76
N THR A 12 9.44 6.60 -4.27
CA THR A 12 9.06 7.77 -3.48
C THR A 12 7.63 7.64 -2.98
N VAL A 13 6.74 7.03 -3.77
CA VAL A 13 5.32 6.81 -3.43
C VAL A 13 4.93 5.36 -3.69
N SER A 14 4.14 4.80 -2.77
CA SER A 14 3.51 3.49 -2.92
C SER A 14 1.99 3.64 -2.97
N ALA A 15 1.35 2.85 -3.82
CA ALA A 15 -0.10 2.74 -3.91
C ALA A 15 -0.53 1.28 -3.89
N VAL A 16 -1.58 0.97 -3.14
CA VAL A 16 -2.21 -0.35 -3.06
C VAL A 16 -3.66 -0.20 -3.48
N ILE A 17 -4.04 -0.88 -4.57
CA ILE A 17 -5.40 -0.88 -5.12
C ILE A 17 -6.07 -2.20 -4.72
N TYR A 18 -7.25 -2.11 -4.13
CA TYR A 18 -8.02 -3.28 -3.69
C TYR A 18 -9.10 -3.61 -4.73
N ILE A 19 -8.99 -4.80 -5.32
CA ILE A 19 -9.82 -5.17 -6.48
C ILE A 19 -10.97 -6.11 -6.13
N ASN A 20 -11.05 -6.58 -4.88
CA ASN A 20 -12.13 -7.39 -4.37
C ASN A 20 -12.38 -7.11 -2.88
N ASP A 21 -13.54 -7.54 -2.37
CA ASP A 21 -13.97 -7.40 -0.97
C ASP A 21 -14.63 -8.68 -0.42
N ASP A 22 -14.57 -9.80 -1.15
CA ASP A 22 -15.08 -11.13 -0.75
C ASP A 22 -14.10 -11.90 0.15
N TYR A 23 -13.54 -11.22 1.16
CA TYR A 23 -12.63 -11.82 2.15
C TYR A 23 -12.83 -11.24 3.55
N GLU A 24 -12.36 -11.96 4.57
CA GLU A 24 -12.34 -11.50 5.95
C GLU A 24 -10.89 -11.40 6.46
N GLY A 25 -10.53 -10.28 7.10
CA GLY A 25 -9.18 -9.97 7.53
C GLY A 25 -8.36 -9.26 6.44
N GLY A 26 -7.02 -9.22 6.58
CA GLY A 26 -6.14 -8.63 5.57
C GLY A 26 -6.19 -7.12 5.49
N GLU A 27 -6.64 -6.48 6.55
CA GLU A 27 -6.54 -5.05 6.74
C GLU A 27 -5.07 -4.63 6.63
N ILE A 28 -4.84 -3.41 6.14
CA ILE A 28 -3.50 -2.84 6.11
C ILE A 28 -3.28 -2.07 7.41
N GLN A 29 -2.28 -2.49 8.17
CA GLN A 29 -1.90 -1.85 9.42
C GLN A 29 -0.62 -1.06 9.22
N PHE A 30 -0.56 0.13 9.82
CA PHE A 30 0.60 1.02 9.92
C PHE A 30 1.09 1.04 11.37
N PRO A 31 2.04 0.16 11.75
CA PRO A 31 2.49 0.02 13.13
C PRO A 31 3.03 1.32 13.75
N ARG A 32 3.66 2.19 12.95
CA ARG A 32 4.27 3.45 13.41
C ARG A 32 3.28 4.60 13.54
N LEU A 33 2.07 4.46 12.99
CA LEU A 33 0.99 5.42 13.11
C LEU A 33 0.04 4.96 14.22
N ASP A 34 0.57 4.70 15.42
CA ASP A 34 -0.18 4.20 16.58
C ASP A 34 -0.99 2.92 16.29
N GLY A 35 -0.48 2.06 15.40
CA GLY A 35 -1.18 0.84 14.97
C GLY A 35 -2.41 1.10 14.11
N TYR A 36 -2.50 2.28 13.47
CA TYR A 36 -3.61 2.63 12.58
C TYR A 36 -3.87 1.52 11.56
N THR A 37 -5.12 1.10 11.46
CA THR A 37 -5.53 0.00 10.60
C THR A 37 -6.60 0.48 9.65
N LEU A 38 -6.35 0.35 8.36
CA LEU A 38 -7.28 0.71 7.30
C LEU A 38 -7.96 -0.57 6.81
N THR A 39 -9.30 -0.55 6.79
CA THR A 39 -10.14 -1.60 6.19
C THR A 39 -10.59 -1.13 4.82
N PRO A 40 -9.89 -1.54 3.74
CA PRO A 40 -10.21 -1.09 2.39
C PRO A 40 -11.47 -1.79 1.85
N LYS A 41 -12.23 -1.07 1.04
CA LYS A 41 -13.33 -1.60 0.23
C LYS A 41 -12.88 -1.83 -1.20
N VAL A 42 -13.68 -2.59 -1.96
CA VAL A 42 -13.42 -2.76 -3.39
C VAL A 42 -13.39 -1.40 -4.10
N GLY A 43 -12.35 -1.16 -4.90
CA GLY A 43 -12.14 0.11 -5.59
C GLY A 43 -11.37 1.16 -4.78
N ASP A 44 -11.09 0.92 -3.50
CA ASP A 44 -10.25 1.84 -2.72
C ASP A 44 -8.79 1.77 -3.16
N ILE A 45 -8.11 2.91 -3.06
CA ILE A 45 -6.68 3.04 -3.33
C ILE A 45 -6.02 3.65 -2.08
N ALA A 46 -5.17 2.87 -1.41
CA ALA A 46 -4.33 3.38 -0.33
C ALA A 46 -3.03 3.92 -0.93
N ILE A 47 -2.81 5.23 -0.83
CA ILE A 47 -1.59 5.89 -1.31
C ILE A 47 -0.83 6.43 -0.10
N PHE A 48 0.44 6.09 0.02
CA PHE A 48 1.30 6.55 1.12
C PHE A 48 2.75 6.74 0.64
N PRO A 49 3.51 7.65 1.27
CA PRO A 49 4.93 7.81 0.99
C PRO A 49 5.69 6.52 1.30
N SER A 50 6.65 6.16 0.45
CA SER A 50 7.51 4.98 0.63
C SER A 50 8.63 5.25 1.63
N ASN A 51 8.29 5.66 2.86
CA ASN A 51 9.26 5.94 3.91
C ASN A 51 9.01 5.05 5.15
N TYR A 52 9.96 5.08 6.08
CA TYR A 52 9.93 4.26 7.29
C TYR A 52 8.72 4.54 8.22
N ILE A 53 8.20 5.77 8.24
CA ILE A 53 7.04 6.14 9.06
C ILE A 53 5.76 5.45 8.55
N TYR A 54 5.67 5.20 7.24
CA TYR A 54 4.56 4.49 6.60
C TYR A 54 4.89 3.01 6.37
N GLU A 55 5.72 2.40 7.22
CA GLU A 55 5.83 0.94 7.24
C GLU A 55 4.43 0.34 7.44
N HIS A 56 4.11 -0.66 6.65
CA HIS A 56 2.78 -1.26 6.65
C HIS A 56 2.86 -2.77 6.52
N ALA A 57 1.86 -3.43 7.09
CA ALA A 57 1.72 -4.87 7.07
C ALA A 57 0.30 -5.25 6.67
N SER A 58 0.19 -6.35 5.91
CA SER A 58 -1.11 -6.99 5.76
C SER A 58 -1.34 -7.88 6.98
N LEU A 59 -2.44 -7.61 7.69
CA LEU A 59 -2.90 -8.49 8.76
C LEU A 59 -3.25 -9.88 8.19
N PRO A 60 -3.24 -10.93 9.02
CA PRO A 60 -3.60 -12.28 8.58
C PRO A 60 -4.98 -12.34 7.93
N MET A 61 -5.11 -13.12 6.86
CA MET A 61 -6.42 -13.52 6.32
C MET A 61 -7.10 -14.46 7.30
N LYS A 62 -8.40 -14.27 7.51
CA LYS A 62 -9.27 -15.19 8.25
C LYS A 62 -10.03 -16.11 7.31
N SER A 63 -10.49 -15.59 6.18
CA SER A 63 -11.24 -16.34 5.15
C SER A 63 -11.16 -15.63 3.79
N GLY A 64 -11.32 -16.38 2.70
CA GLY A 64 -11.29 -15.86 1.33
C GLY A 64 -9.88 -15.61 0.78
N THR A 65 -9.81 -14.94 -0.37
CA THR A 65 -8.55 -14.55 -1.01
C THR A 65 -8.57 -13.05 -1.28
N LYS A 66 -7.60 -12.32 -0.75
CA LYS A 66 -7.42 -10.90 -1.04
C LYS A 66 -6.58 -10.71 -2.31
N TYR A 67 -7.12 -10.01 -3.29
CA TYR A 67 -6.41 -9.55 -4.46
C TYR A 67 -6.13 -8.05 -4.36
N CYS A 68 -4.88 -7.67 -4.58
CA CYS A 68 -4.49 -6.27 -4.60
C CYS A 68 -3.38 -6.03 -5.61
N VAL A 69 -3.37 -4.83 -6.17
CA VAL A 69 -2.31 -4.36 -7.07
C VAL A 69 -1.44 -3.39 -6.29
N VAL A 70 -0.15 -3.70 -6.22
CA VAL A 70 0.84 -2.83 -5.57
C VAL A 70 1.62 -2.11 -6.64
N ILE A 71 1.66 -0.78 -6.54
CA ILE A 71 2.39 0.10 -7.43
C ILE A 71 3.43 0.84 -6.58
N MET A 72 4.69 0.80 -7.02
CA MET A 72 5.79 1.50 -6.39
C MET A 72 6.40 2.41 -7.44
N THR A 73 6.27 3.73 -7.24
CA THR A 73 6.74 4.73 -8.21
C THR A 73 7.77 5.64 -7.60
N ASP A 74 8.81 5.93 -8.37
CA ASP A 74 9.71 7.04 -8.09
C ASP A 74 9.25 8.30 -8.83
N ILE A 75 9.50 9.47 -8.23
CA ILE A 75 9.22 10.73 -8.89
C ILE A 75 10.35 11.00 -9.88
N ASN A 76 10.07 10.82 -11.17
CA ASN A 76 10.99 11.22 -12.22
C ASN A 76 10.67 12.67 -12.65
N GLU A 77 11.49 13.63 -12.23
CA GLU A 77 11.38 15.04 -12.60
C GLU A 77 11.48 15.30 -14.12
N LEU A 78 11.93 14.32 -14.91
CA LEU A 78 12.03 14.42 -16.37
C LEU A 78 10.73 14.07 -17.11
N GLY A 79 9.81 13.32 -16.48
CA GLY A 79 8.58 12.83 -17.13
C GLY A 79 7.42 13.83 -17.15
N HIS A 80 7.42 14.80 -16.23
CA HIS A 80 6.38 15.84 -16.10
C HIS A 80 6.87 17.24 -16.44
N LYS A 81 7.93 17.37 -17.26
CA LYS A 81 8.18 18.63 -17.97
C LYS A 81 7.15 18.76 -19.08
N GLY A 82 5.98 19.29 -18.73
CA GLY A 82 5.07 19.87 -19.71
C GLY A 82 5.87 20.90 -20.49
N GLY A 83 6.11 20.61 -21.78
CA GLY A 83 6.80 21.53 -22.65
C GLY A 83 6.06 22.86 -22.70
N TYR A 84 6.70 23.90 -22.17
CA TYR A 84 6.64 25.29 -22.60
C TYR A 84 8.02 25.90 -22.35
#